data_AF-A0A125SN31-F1
#
_entry.id   AF-A0A125SN31-F1
#
_cell.length_a   1.000
_cell.length_b   1.000
_cell.length_c   1.000
_cell.angle_alpha   90.00
_cell.angle_beta   90.00
_cell.angle_gamma   90.00
#
_symmetry.space_group_name_H-M   'P 1'
#
loop_
_entity.id
_entity.type
_entity.pdbx_description
1 polymer ?
#
loop_
_entity_poly.entity_id
_entity_poly.type
_entity_poly.pdbx_seq_one_letter_code
_entity_poly.pdbx_strand_id
1 'polypeptide(L)'
;MMMAVAEFVSAQGKAEAAGDRSAPASAHESSDTPWFATRKSTFAALCLFGLQPLLVDVAHAQAALPVTPDRNASGAHPVVSVAGNGVPVVNIVAPNAAGTSHNKYTDYNVGQKGLVLNNSGQNSQTQTAGWVQGNPFMGNQSARTILNEVTSGNRSQLLGMTEVAGRAANVVIANPAGIYCNGCGFIAAPRVTLTTGVPVLDANGALSRLNVMQGAITIDGQGLDTRGASQTDLIARAMEINGQIWAQQLNATAGANQVNYTDGGATPIPGTGARPVVAIDVSALGSMYVNNAVRLVGTELGVGVNLGGTLNSLTGDIQVASNGDVTITPKGALLAANNAQVSATSITNAGTVASDGNVALIATQALTNVGTVTARTNLGGTGQSVANSGTLAGGIATDGTVNAAGSVSVIASGVLQNSGTIQGGQNALVQAANGDLSNGSIHAGKVATLAVAGDVLHTNATLDAPSLDVRVGGTLTNQHGSIASQAPLNLTVGALDNRSGVVSSQGSLNIDTANVQNAGGQLVAQQDIAVHASNIGNQGGTIGSVTGAAAVSAIVLDNSSGTISAAQASSVTASNLTNAQGHISGDWVPSWSQKQNEQAGSNSDEPA
;
A
#
# COMPACT_ATOMS: atom_id res chain seq x y z
N MET A 1 15.51 -4.88 27.52
CA MET A 1 16.48 -3.99 28.20
C MET A 1 17.82 -4.19 27.51
N MET A 2 18.67 -3.16 27.47
CA MET A 2 19.61 -2.90 26.36
C MET A 2 18.86 -2.62 25.05
N MET A 3 19.05 -1.40 24.54
CA MET A 3 18.76 -0.99 23.17
C MET A 3 20.09 -0.50 22.61
N ALA A 4 20.47 -0.93 21.40
CA ALA A 4 21.57 -0.30 20.69
C ALA A 4 20.99 0.87 19.88
N VAL A 5 21.52 2.07 20.10
CA VAL A 5 21.21 3.27 19.32
C VAL A 5 22.45 3.63 18.53
N ALA A 6 22.32 3.76 17.21
CA ALA A 6 23.37 4.25 16.33
C ALA A 6 23.06 5.69 15.91
N GLU A 7 23.78 6.66 16.47
CA GLU A 7 23.71 8.05 16.04
C GLU A 7 24.60 8.27 14.81
N PHE A 8 24.04 8.88 13.75
CA PHE A 8 24.84 9.36 12.61
C PHE A 8 25.42 10.75 12.95
N VAL A 9 26.73 10.81 13.22
CA VAL A 9 27.46 12.08 13.40
C VAL A 9 28.11 12.49 12.09
N SER A 10 27.65 13.59 11.50
CA SER A 10 28.26 14.19 10.31
C SER A 10 29.41 15.12 10.68
N ALA A 11 30.65 14.67 10.44
CA ALA A 11 31.85 15.48 10.65
C ALA A 11 32.15 16.38 9.44
N GLN A 12 31.97 17.70 9.59
CA GLN A 12 32.55 18.70 8.68
C GLN A 12 33.76 19.38 9.33
N GLY A 13 34.90 19.36 8.64
CA GLY A 13 36.15 19.96 9.11
C GLY A 13 36.19 21.49 8.99
N LYS A 14 36.99 22.13 9.85
CA LYS A 14 37.29 23.58 9.83
C LYS A 14 38.74 23.84 9.42
N ALA A 15 38.94 24.74 8.45
CA ALA A 15 40.09 25.65 8.27
C ALA A 15 39.78 26.54 7.03
N GLU A 16 40.27 27.77 6.85
CA GLU A 16 40.77 28.84 7.75
C GLU A 16 40.63 30.18 6.98
N ALA A 17 40.94 31.36 7.55
CA ALA A 17 40.51 32.66 6.97
C ALA A 17 41.58 33.77 6.85
N ALA A 18 41.62 34.40 5.66
CA ALA A 18 42.12 35.75 5.28
C ALA A 18 41.60 36.05 3.84
N GLY A 19 41.42 37.27 3.29
CA GLY A 19 41.76 38.66 3.67
C GLY A 19 42.51 39.34 2.49
N ASP A 20 42.26 40.57 2.04
CA ASP A 20 41.36 41.69 2.44
C ASP A 20 41.24 42.71 1.26
N ARG A 21 40.18 43.55 1.18
CA ARG A 21 39.95 44.69 0.21
C ARG A 21 39.71 44.26 -1.27
N SER A 22 39.11 45.04 -2.19
CA SER A 22 38.68 46.46 -2.21
C SER A 22 37.37 46.67 -3.02
N ALA A 23 36.68 47.80 -2.81
CA ALA A 23 35.56 48.33 -3.62
C ALA A 23 36.01 49.65 -4.32
N PRO A 24 35.19 50.40 -5.10
CA PRO A 24 33.82 50.20 -5.59
C PRO A 24 33.81 49.89 -7.12
N ALA A 25 32.80 50.09 -7.99
CA ALA A 25 31.48 50.78 -7.96
C ALA A 25 30.52 50.07 -8.98
N SER A 26 29.26 50.47 -9.25
CA SER A 26 28.50 51.71 -9.01
C SER A 26 27.00 51.42 -8.71
N ALA A 27 26.24 52.49 -8.43
CA ALA A 27 24.82 52.49 -8.08
C ALA A 27 23.83 52.42 -9.26
N HIS A 28 22.61 51.94 -8.99
CA HIS A 28 21.46 52.87 -8.99
C HIS A 28 20.46 52.54 -7.86
N GLU A 29 19.97 53.59 -7.21
CA GLU A 29 18.86 53.67 -6.23
C GLU A 29 17.49 53.33 -6.89
N SER A 30 16.36 53.07 -6.21
CA SER A 30 15.93 52.79 -4.81
C SER A 30 14.48 52.20 -4.88
N SER A 31 13.76 51.72 -3.86
CA SER A 31 13.58 52.24 -2.50
C SER A 31 13.07 51.23 -1.45
N ASP A 32 13.69 51.37 -0.26
CA ASP A 32 13.12 51.30 1.11
C ASP A 32 12.47 50.02 1.66
N THR A 33 12.51 49.92 3.00
CA THR A 33 12.70 48.66 3.74
C THR A 33 11.64 48.39 4.84
N PRO A 34 11.49 47.12 5.28
CA PRO A 34 10.59 46.75 6.36
C PRO A 34 11.24 46.90 7.75
N TRP A 35 10.44 46.75 8.82
CA TRP A 35 10.91 46.71 10.21
C TRP A 35 10.56 45.38 10.90
N PHE A 36 11.58 44.68 11.41
CA PHE A 36 11.47 43.50 12.29
C PHE A 36 11.59 43.91 13.77
N ALA A 37 10.86 43.23 14.67
CA ALA A 37 11.19 43.24 16.10
C ALA A 37 10.73 41.97 16.83
N THR A 38 11.58 40.94 16.87
CA THR A 38 11.45 39.80 17.79
C THR A 38 12.01 40.15 19.18
N ARG A 39 11.28 39.80 20.26
CA ARG A 39 11.88 39.62 21.59
C ARG A 39 11.25 38.44 22.34
N LYS A 40 12.09 37.57 22.89
CA LYS A 40 11.76 36.66 24.00
C LYS A 40 12.19 37.33 25.31
N SER A 41 11.44 37.14 26.39
CA SER A 41 11.95 37.30 27.77
C SER A 41 11.03 36.56 28.74
N THR A 42 11.63 35.90 29.74
CA THR A 42 10.95 35.10 30.75
C THR A 42 10.59 35.95 31.97
N PHE A 43 9.45 35.68 32.62
CA PHE A 43 9.25 36.03 34.04
C PHE A 43 8.24 35.08 34.68
N ALA A 44 8.31 34.91 36.00
CA ALA A 44 7.44 33.99 36.76
C ALA A 44 7.14 34.55 38.16
N ALA A 45 6.01 34.13 38.74
CA ALA A 45 5.53 34.43 40.11
C ALA A 45 5.16 35.92 40.36
N LEU A 46 4.27 36.28 41.30
CA LEU A 46 3.42 35.50 42.23
C LEU A 46 2.10 36.28 42.52
N CYS A 47 1.27 35.72 43.43
CA CYS A 47 0.08 36.28 44.10
C CYS A 47 -1.22 36.26 43.30
N LEU A 48 -2.22 35.43 43.66
CA LEU A 48 -3.04 35.41 44.89
C LEU A 48 -4.09 36.54 44.96
N PHE A 49 -5.22 36.31 44.31
CA PHE A 49 -6.53 36.68 44.86
C PHE A 49 -7.52 35.52 44.63
N GLY A 50 -8.34 35.25 45.64
CA GLY A 50 -9.23 34.09 45.64
C GLY A 50 -10.54 34.33 44.89
N LEU A 51 -10.73 33.64 43.78
CA LEU A 51 -12.05 33.26 43.29
C LEU A 51 -12.20 31.76 43.53
N GLN A 52 -13.17 31.38 44.37
CA GLN A 52 -13.52 29.97 44.53
C GLN A 52 -14.07 29.46 43.20
N PRO A 53 -13.50 28.41 42.57
CA PRO A 53 -14.21 27.73 41.51
C PRO A 53 -15.45 27.11 42.14
N LEU A 54 -16.63 27.64 41.80
CA LEU A 54 -17.85 26.86 41.96
C LEU A 54 -17.69 25.64 41.07
N LEU A 55 -17.39 24.49 41.70
CA LEU A 55 -17.60 23.18 41.12
C LEU A 55 -19.10 23.03 40.93
N VAL A 56 -19.60 23.62 39.83
CA VAL A 56 -20.83 23.17 39.21
C VAL A 56 -20.50 21.76 38.74
N ASP A 57 -20.88 20.77 39.53
CA ASP A 57 -20.92 19.38 39.09
C ASP A 57 -21.88 19.34 37.90
N VAL A 58 -21.32 19.48 36.70
CA VAL A 58 -22.03 19.23 35.45
C VAL A 58 -22.10 17.71 35.28
N ALA A 59 -22.85 17.11 36.21
CA ALA A 59 -23.49 15.82 36.07
C ALA A 59 -24.46 15.94 34.91
N HIS A 60 -23.90 15.92 33.70
CA HIS A 60 -24.64 15.93 32.45
C HIS A 60 -25.60 14.75 32.51
N ALA A 61 -26.88 15.05 32.69
CA ALA A 61 -27.95 14.09 32.53
C ALA A 61 -27.99 13.68 31.06
N GLN A 62 -27.12 12.73 30.71
CA GLN A 62 -26.93 12.22 29.37
C GLN A 62 -28.28 11.66 28.93
N ALA A 63 -28.92 12.34 27.98
CA ALA A 63 -30.26 12.01 27.53
C ALA A 63 -30.29 10.54 27.13
N ALA A 64 -31.15 9.75 27.77
CA ALA A 64 -31.12 8.30 27.61
C ALA A 64 -31.46 7.97 26.15
N LEU A 65 -30.47 7.50 25.39
CA LEU A 65 -30.65 7.26 23.96
C LEU A 65 -31.73 6.18 23.77
N PRO A 66 -32.81 6.48 23.02
CA PRO A 66 -34.01 5.65 23.06
C PRO A 66 -33.80 4.32 22.36
N VAL A 67 -34.42 3.27 22.92
CA VAL A 67 -34.59 1.98 22.28
C VAL A 67 -36.08 1.70 22.26
N THR A 68 -36.71 1.96 21.12
CA THR A 68 -38.16 2.05 20.96
C THR A 68 -38.62 0.96 20.00
N PRO A 69 -39.24 -0.12 20.49
CA PRO A 69 -39.87 -1.14 19.63
C PRO A 69 -40.90 -0.52 18.69
N ASP A 70 -40.83 -0.84 17.40
CA ASP A 70 -41.82 -0.41 16.43
C ASP A 70 -43.11 -1.21 16.64
N ARG A 71 -44.11 -0.56 17.24
CA ARG A 71 -45.44 -1.13 17.50
C ARG A 71 -46.41 -1.04 16.31
N ASN A 72 -46.00 -0.40 15.20
CA ASN A 72 -46.77 -0.33 13.97
C ASN A 72 -46.36 -1.42 12.96
N ALA A 73 -45.15 -1.98 13.11
CA ALA A 73 -44.70 -3.15 12.36
C ALA A 73 -45.59 -4.37 12.61
N SER A 74 -45.76 -5.24 11.60
CA SER A 74 -46.47 -6.50 11.76
C SER A 74 -45.63 -7.57 12.46
N GLY A 75 -46.20 -8.25 13.46
CA GLY A 75 -45.63 -9.45 14.07
C GLY A 75 -45.62 -9.42 15.59
N ALA A 76 -44.64 -10.12 16.18
CA ALA A 76 -44.27 -9.93 17.58
C ALA A 76 -43.30 -8.75 17.71
N HIS A 77 -43.26 -8.12 18.87
CA HIS A 77 -42.38 -6.97 19.15
C HIS A 77 -41.48 -7.27 20.36
N PRO A 78 -40.22 -6.79 20.36
CA PRO A 78 -39.39 -6.85 21.55
C PRO A 78 -39.99 -5.98 22.67
N VAL A 79 -39.71 -6.33 23.93
CA VAL A 79 -40.04 -5.49 25.09
C VAL A 79 -38.76 -5.01 25.74
N VAL A 80 -38.60 -3.69 25.85
CA VAL A 80 -37.48 -3.07 26.56
C VAL A 80 -37.87 -2.88 28.02
N SER A 81 -37.07 -3.44 28.92
CA SER A 81 -37.06 -3.17 30.36
C SER A 81 -35.71 -2.60 30.78
N VAL A 82 -35.48 -2.43 32.08
CA VAL A 82 -34.24 -1.87 32.63
C VAL A 82 -33.77 -2.75 33.79
N ALA A 83 -32.50 -3.12 33.81
CA ALA A 83 -31.88 -3.87 34.90
C ALA A 83 -31.65 -3.01 36.15
N GLY A 84 -31.36 -3.64 37.30
CA GLY A 84 -31.18 -2.96 38.58
C GLY A 84 -30.05 -1.91 38.61
N ASN A 85 -29.09 -1.97 37.69
CA ASN A 85 -28.02 -0.97 37.53
C ASN A 85 -28.33 0.15 36.50
N GLY A 86 -29.53 0.13 35.90
CA GLY A 86 -29.97 1.12 34.92
C GLY A 86 -29.55 0.82 33.47
N VAL A 87 -29.12 -0.40 33.15
CA VAL A 87 -28.85 -0.83 31.76
C VAL A 87 -30.15 -1.28 31.08
N PRO A 88 -30.45 -0.82 29.85
CA PRO A 88 -31.58 -1.32 29.06
C PRO A 88 -31.45 -2.82 28.75
N VAL A 89 -32.53 -3.57 28.97
CA VAL A 89 -32.63 -5.00 28.65
C VAL A 89 -33.73 -5.19 27.62
N VAL A 90 -33.36 -5.68 26.44
CA VAL A 90 -34.28 -6.03 25.37
C VAL A 90 -34.67 -7.50 25.53
N ASN A 91 -35.90 -7.75 25.99
CA ASN A 91 -36.54 -9.05 25.81
C ASN A 91 -36.92 -9.19 24.34
N ILE A 92 -36.03 -9.82 23.57
CA ILE A 92 -36.19 -10.08 22.14
C ILE A 92 -37.40 -11.00 21.87
N VAL A 93 -37.93 -10.97 20.65
CA VAL A 93 -39.00 -11.88 20.22
C VAL A 93 -38.51 -13.33 20.14
N ALA A 94 -39.44 -14.28 20.30
CA ALA A 94 -39.15 -15.70 20.09
C ALA A 94 -38.54 -15.95 18.69
N PRO A 95 -37.54 -16.83 18.56
CA PRO A 95 -36.94 -17.15 17.27
C PRO A 95 -37.90 -17.95 16.39
N ASN A 96 -37.84 -17.72 15.07
CA ASN A 96 -38.54 -18.55 14.10
C ASN A 96 -37.85 -19.92 13.89
N ALA A 97 -38.39 -20.76 13.01
CA ALA A 97 -37.84 -22.11 12.74
C ALA A 97 -36.37 -22.09 12.24
N ALA A 98 -35.99 -21.07 11.46
CA ALA A 98 -34.60 -20.84 11.05
C ALA A 98 -33.68 -20.35 12.20
N GLY A 99 -34.22 -20.07 13.38
CA GLY A 99 -33.47 -19.59 14.55
C GLY A 99 -33.23 -18.08 14.55
N THR A 100 -33.92 -17.31 13.70
CA THR A 100 -33.83 -15.85 13.65
C THR A 100 -34.85 -15.24 14.60
N SER A 101 -34.40 -14.41 15.54
CA SER A 101 -35.25 -13.46 16.26
C SER A 101 -35.20 -12.13 15.51
N HIS A 102 -36.34 -11.68 14.97
CA HIS A 102 -36.44 -10.45 14.16
C HIS A 102 -37.16 -9.36 14.96
N ASN A 103 -36.38 -8.38 15.41
CA ASN A 103 -36.80 -7.32 16.32
C ASN A 103 -36.81 -6.00 15.56
N LYS A 104 -37.94 -5.27 15.60
CA LYS A 104 -38.14 -4.03 14.84
C LYS A 104 -38.30 -2.83 15.77
N TYR A 105 -37.72 -1.70 15.37
CA TYR A 105 -37.59 -0.50 16.20
C TYR A 105 -37.83 0.78 15.40
N THR A 106 -38.47 1.78 16.00
CA THR A 106 -38.38 3.16 15.48
C THR A 106 -37.02 3.75 15.82
N ASP A 107 -36.43 3.35 16.94
CA ASP A 107 -35.15 3.84 17.46
C ASP A 107 -34.37 2.68 18.06
N TYR A 108 -33.14 2.46 17.60
CA TYR A 108 -32.21 1.50 18.20
C TYR A 108 -30.88 2.18 18.45
N ASN A 109 -30.56 2.41 19.71
CA ASN A 109 -29.35 3.09 20.18
C ASN A 109 -28.75 2.32 21.35
N VAL A 110 -27.47 2.56 21.65
CA VAL A 110 -26.78 2.00 22.82
C VAL A 110 -26.03 3.12 23.51
N GLY A 111 -26.42 3.44 24.74
CA GLY A 111 -25.72 4.46 25.55
C GLY A 111 -24.40 3.93 26.13
N GLN A 112 -23.63 4.79 26.81
CA GLN A 112 -22.35 4.41 27.43
C GLN A 112 -22.47 3.34 28.53
N LYS A 113 -23.67 3.16 29.10
CA LYS A 113 -23.98 2.04 30.00
C LYS A 113 -24.11 0.68 29.29
N GLY A 114 -24.12 0.66 27.96
CA GLY A 114 -24.40 -0.53 27.16
C GLY A 114 -25.89 -0.90 27.07
N LEU A 115 -26.16 -2.09 26.53
CA LEU A 115 -27.47 -2.68 26.30
C LEU A 115 -27.38 -4.21 26.31
N VAL A 116 -28.40 -4.89 26.84
CA VAL A 116 -28.49 -6.36 26.83
C VAL A 116 -29.58 -6.86 25.90
N LEU A 117 -29.26 -7.84 25.05
CA LEU A 117 -30.18 -8.63 24.25
C LEU A 117 -30.47 -9.96 24.97
N ASN A 118 -31.67 -10.15 25.50
CA ASN A 118 -31.99 -11.26 26.40
C ASN A 118 -32.42 -12.54 25.66
N ASN A 119 -31.45 -13.41 25.36
CA ASN A 119 -31.61 -14.61 24.53
C ASN A 119 -31.83 -15.91 25.34
N SER A 120 -32.44 -15.81 26.52
CA SER A 120 -32.68 -16.94 27.42
C SER A 120 -34.00 -16.79 28.15
N GLY A 121 -34.81 -17.85 28.23
CA GLY A 121 -35.98 -17.89 29.13
C GLY A 121 -35.63 -18.18 30.59
N GLN A 122 -34.35 -18.42 30.90
CA GLN A 122 -33.82 -18.60 32.25
C GLN A 122 -32.97 -17.39 32.67
N ASN A 123 -32.96 -17.09 33.98
CA ASN A 123 -32.16 -16.00 34.54
C ASN A 123 -30.68 -16.14 34.15
N SER A 124 -30.06 -15.04 33.75
CA SER A 124 -28.71 -14.99 33.19
C SER A 124 -27.87 -13.95 33.92
N GLN A 125 -26.66 -14.31 34.32
CA GLN A 125 -25.66 -13.34 34.75
C GLN A 125 -24.99 -12.72 33.52
N THR A 126 -24.94 -11.39 33.47
CA THR A 126 -24.30 -10.60 32.41
C THR A 126 -23.15 -9.77 32.98
N GLN A 127 -22.24 -9.34 32.12
CA GLN A 127 -21.13 -8.43 32.47
C GLN A 127 -21.61 -6.99 32.57
N THR A 128 -22.53 -6.59 31.70
CA THR A 128 -23.01 -5.21 31.53
C THR A 128 -24.14 -4.86 32.50
N ALA A 129 -25.15 -5.72 32.64
CA ALA A 129 -26.36 -5.45 33.44
C ALA A 129 -26.38 -6.19 34.81
N GLY A 130 -25.42 -7.08 35.07
CA GLY A 130 -25.47 -7.98 36.22
C GLY A 130 -26.52 -9.07 36.05
N TRP A 131 -27.32 -9.35 37.08
CA TRP A 131 -28.40 -10.33 37.01
C TRP A 131 -29.56 -9.84 36.12
N VAL A 132 -29.86 -10.60 35.08
CA VAL A 132 -30.98 -10.36 34.16
C VAL A 132 -31.99 -11.51 34.29
N GLN A 133 -33.26 -11.17 34.49
CA GLN A 133 -34.36 -12.14 34.55
C GLN A 133 -34.56 -12.82 33.18
N GLY A 134 -34.96 -14.10 33.17
CA GLY A 134 -35.30 -14.80 31.93
C GLY A 134 -36.37 -14.10 31.10
N ASN A 135 -36.15 -14.02 29.78
CA ASN A 135 -37.06 -13.45 28.81
C ASN A 135 -38.34 -14.31 28.70
N PRO A 136 -39.53 -13.78 29.06
CA PRO A 136 -40.76 -14.56 29.10
C PRO A 136 -41.23 -15.08 27.73
N PHE A 137 -40.71 -14.54 26.63
CA PHE A 137 -41.08 -14.94 25.26
C PHE A 137 -40.28 -16.14 24.73
N MET A 138 -39.18 -16.53 25.39
CA MET A 138 -38.22 -17.51 24.84
C MET A 138 -38.51 -18.95 25.26
N GLY A 139 -39.09 -19.18 26.44
CA GLY A 139 -39.22 -20.52 27.02
C GLY A 139 -37.87 -21.25 27.08
N ASN A 140 -37.80 -22.45 26.50
CA ASN A 140 -36.54 -23.23 26.39
C ASN A 140 -35.81 -23.02 25.05
N GLN A 141 -36.23 -22.05 24.22
CA GLN A 141 -35.59 -21.73 22.95
C GLN A 141 -34.53 -20.64 23.10
N SER A 142 -33.68 -20.53 22.07
CA SER A 142 -32.65 -19.50 21.94
C SER A 142 -32.44 -19.17 20.46
N ALA A 143 -32.34 -17.89 20.13
CA ALA A 143 -32.02 -17.44 18.79
C ALA A 143 -30.57 -17.81 18.45
N ARG A 144 -30.33 -18.11 17.17
CA ARG A 144 -28.99 -18.22 16.56
C ARG A 144 -28.54 -16.90 15.95
N THR A 145 -29.50 -16.11 15.48
CA THR A 145 -29.29 -14.76 14.95
C THR A 145 -30.34 -13.82 15.56
N ILE A 146 -29.89 -12.72 16.15
CA ILE A 146 -30.72 -11.63 16.66
C ILE A 146 -30.60 -10.47 15.67
N LEU A 147 -31.61 -10.32 14.84
CA LEU A 147 -31.73 -9.23 13.87
C LEU A 147 -32.48 -8.07 14.53
N ASN A 148 -31.83 -6.91 14.59
CA ASN A 148 -32.39 -5.65 15.04
C ASN A 148 -32.51 -4.71 13.83
N GLU A 149 -33.73 -4.43 13.39
CA GLU A 149 -34.03 -3.59 12.23
C GLU A 149 -34.67 -2.27 12.68
N VAL A 150 -34.09 -1.13 12.26
CA VAL A 150 -34.71 0.18 12.41
C VAL A 150 -35.57 0.48 11.19
N THR A 151 -36.86 0.73 11.42
CA THR A 151 -37.89 0.95 10.39
C THR A 151 -38.15 2.44 10.12
N SER A 152 -37.60 3.35 10.94
CA SER A 152 -37.76 4.80 10.80
C SER A 152 -36.61 5.44 10.00
N GLY A 153 -36.66 6.76 9.83
CA GLY A 153 -35.57 7.56 9.29
C GLY A 153 -34.47 7.96 10.30
N ASN A 154 -34.54 7.49 11.55
CA ASN A 154 -33.62 7.90 12.61
C ASN A 154 -32.32 7.07 12.57
N ARG A 155 -31.16 7.74 12.63
CA ARG A 155 -29.84 7.08 12.72
C ARG A 155 -29.63 6.42 14.08
N SER A 156 -28.94 5.28 14.08
CA SER A 156 -28.51 4.60 15.30
C SER A 156 -27.21 5.19 15.84
N GLN A 157 -27.18 5.49 17.13
CA GLN A 157 -25.98 5.85 17.89
C GLN A 157 -25.59 4.69 18.82
N LEU A 158 -24.38 4.17 18.64
CA LEU A 158 -23.82 3.08 19.43
C LEU A 158 -22.61 3.61 20.20
N LEU A 159 -22.75 3.80 21.52
CA LEU A 159 -21.77 4.45 22.39
C LEU A 159 -21.27 3.55 23.54
N GLY A 160 -21.51 2.23 23.45
CA GLY A 160 -21.17 1.28 24.50
C GLY A 160 -21.42 -0.18 24.10
N MET A 161 -21.28 -1.09 25.06
CA MET A 161 -21.33 -2.54 24.82
C MET A 161 -22.75 -3.06 24.57
N THR A 162 -22.91 -3.92 23.56
CA THR A 162 -24.10 -4.77 23.36
C THR A 162 -23.78 -6.20 23.80
N GLU A 163 -24.51 -6.74 24.78
CA GLU A 163 -24.28 -8.08 25.32
C GLU A 163 -25.46 -9.01 25.07
N VAL A 164 -25.19 -10.23 24.58
CA VAL A 164 -26.22 -11.29 24.49
C VAL A 164 -26.28 -12.07 25.80
N ALA A 165 -27.37 -11.92 26.55
CA ALA A 165 -27.57 -12.68 27.79
C ALA A 165 -27.99 -14.12 27.52
N GLY A 166 -27.38 -15.06 28.27
CA GLY A 166 -27.65 -16.49 28.15
C GLY A 166 -26.87 -17.12 27.00
N ARG A 167 -27.56 -17.63 25.97
CA ARG A 167 -26.90 -18.28 24.85
C ARG A 167 -26.37 -17.26 23.85
N ALA A 168 -25.08 -17.34 23.55
CA ALA A 168 -24.43 -16.56 22.50
C ALA A 168 -25.11 -16.71 21.13
N ALA A 169 -25.23 -15.60 20.38
CA ALA A 169 -25.93 -15.54 19.09
C ALA A 169 -25.36 -14.44 18.19
N ASN A 170 -25.47 -14.60 16.87
CA ASN A 170 -25.06 -13.56 15.91
C ASN A 170 -25.90 -12.30 16.13
N VAL A 171 -25.29 -11.12 16.18
CA VAL A 171 -26.00 -9.84 16.35
C VAL A 171 -25.91 -9.03 15.06
N VAL A 172 -27.08 -8.70 14.50
CA VAL A 172 -27.21 -7.83 13.32
C VAL A 172 -27.94 -6.55 13.73
N ILE A 173 -27.37 -5.39 13.40
CA ILE A 173 -28.00 -4.08 13.56
C ILE A 173 -28.12 -3.48 12.16
N ALA A 174 -29.36 -3.39 11.66
CA ALA A 174 -29.71 -2.91 10.34
C ALA A 174 -30.46 -1.57 10.43
N ASN A 175 -29.86 -0.49 9.94
CA ASN A 175 -30.46 0.84 9.92
C ASN A 175 -30.15 1.60 8.60
N PRO A 176 -31.10 1.66 7.65
CA PRO A 176 -30.92 2.36 6.37
C PRO A 176 -30.71 3.88 6.44
N ALA A 177 -30.94 4.54 7.59
CA ALA A 177 -30.61 5.94 7.77
C ALA A 177 -29.12 6.17 8.08
N GLY A 178 -28.44 5.15 8.62
CA GLY A 178 -27.03 5.17 9.01
C GLY A 178 -26.79 4.76 10.46
N ILE A 179 -25.55 4.39 10.76
CA ILE A 179 -25.07 3.97 12.09
C ILE A 179 -23.83 4.79 12.45
N TYR A 180 -23.82 5.38 13.64
CA TYR A 180 -22.65 6.00 14.26
C TYR A 180 -22.19 5.14 15.43
N CYS A 181 -20.90 4.80 15.48
CA CYS A 181 -20.27 4.06 16.58
C CYS A 181 -19.10 4.86 17.16
N ASN A 182 -19.08 5.02 18.49
CA ASN A 182 -17.97 5.64 19.20
C ASN A 182 -17.84 5.00 20.59
N GLY A 183 -16.94 4.01 20.70
CA GLY A 183 -16.80 3.16 21.88
C GLY A 183 -17.82 2.03 21.92
N CYS A 184 -18.37 1.63 20.76
CA CYS A 184 -19.30 0.49 20.72
C CYS A 184 -18.55 -0.84 20.66
N GLY A 185 -19.13 -1.89 21.24
CA GLY A 185 -18.54 -3.22 21.22
C GLY A 185 -19.51 -4.31 21.59
N PHE A 186 -19.09 -5.58 21.50
CA PHE A 186 -20.00 -6.72 21.56
C PHE A 186 -19.51 -7.86 22.47
N ILE A 187 -20.43 -8.39 23.29
CA ILE A 187 -20.20 -9.50 24.23
C ILE A 187 -21.15 -10.66 23.90
N ALA A 188 -20.63 -11.89 23.91
CA ALA A 188 -21.37 -13.12 23.57
C ALA A 188 -22.01 -13.12 22.16
N ALA A 189 -21.48 -12.30 21.23
CA ALA A 189 -21.86 -12.29 19.83
C ALA A 189 -20.72 -12.87 18.96
N PRO A 190 -20.76 -14.15 18.56
CA PRO A 190 -19.68 -14.76 17.75
C PRO A 190 -19.58 -14.14 16.35
N ARG A 191 -20.66 -13.56 15.83
CA ARG A 191 -20.66 -12.72 14.63
C ARG A 191 -21.40 -11.42 14.90
N VAL A 192 -20.82 -10.32 14.42
CA VAL A 192 -21.38 -8.96 14.49
C VAL A 192 -21.55 -8.42 13.08
N THR A 193 -22.72 -7.88 12.76
CA THR A 193 -22.97 -7.20 11.49
C THR A 193 -23.62 -5.84 11.74
N LEU A 194 -22.91 -4.76 11.38
CA LEU A 194 -23.48 -3.41 11.30
C LEU A 194 -23.82 -3.12 9.84
N THR A 195 -25.05 -2.71 9.55
CA THR A 195 -25.46 -2.50 8.15
C THR A 195 -26.48 -1.38 7.95
N THR A 196 -26.39 -0.73 6.79
CA THR A 196 -27.44 0.18 6.28
C THR A 196 -28.29 -0.48 5.18
N GLY A 197 -28.15 -1.79 4.99
CA GLY A 197 -29.00 -2.57 4.11
C GLY A 197 -30.30 -3.01 4.79
N VAL A 198 -31.40 -2.98 4.05
CA VAL A 198 -32.67 -3.57 4.49
C VAL A 198 -32.52 -5.10 4.52
N PRO A 199 -32.81 -5.77 5.64
CA PRO A 199 -32.67 -7.22 5.74
C PRO A 199 -33.75 -7.96 4.95
N VAL A 200 -33.36 -9.00 4.23
CA VAL A 200 -34.29 -9.89 3.51
C VAL A 200 -34.09 -11.32 3.98
N LEU A 201 -35.17 -11.92 4.47
CA LEU A 201 -35.20 -13.31 4.90
C LEU A 201 -35.46 -14.25 3.70
N ASP A 202 -35.08 -15.52 3.84
CA ASP A 202 -35.49 -16.59 2.92
C ASP A 202 -36.90 -17.14 3.28
N ALA A 203 -37.36 -18.14 2.52
CA ALA A 203 -38.65 -18.80 2.76
C ALA A 203 -38.75 -19.55 4.11
N ASN A 204 -37.62 -19.80 4.79
CA ASN A 204 -37.55 -20.44 6.10
C ASN A 204 -37.48 -19.41 7.25
N GLY A 205 -37.27 -18.13 6.94
CA GLY A 205 -37.05 -17.05 7.90
C GLY A 205 -35.57 -16.86 8.31
N ALA A 206 -34.61 -17.48 7.63
CA ALA A 206 -33.18 -17.22 7.81
C ALA A 206 -32.81 -15.87 7.15
N LEU A 207 -31.90 -15.09 7.75
CA LEU A 207 -31.37 -13.90 7.10
C LEU A 207 -30.54 -14.32 5.87
N SER A 208 -31.02 -13.95 4.67
CA SER A 208 -30.42 -14.35 3.39
C SER A 208 -29.51 -13.26 2.83
N ARG A 209 -29.97 -12.00 2.82
CA ARG A 209 -29.22 -10.89 2.21
C ARG A 209 -29.59 -9.53 2.82
N LEU A 210 -28.76 -8.55 2.54
CA LEU A 210 -28.89 -7.15 2.96
C LEU A 210 -28.95 -6.28 1.70
N ASN A 211 -30.05 -5.53 1.52
CA ASN A 211 -30.27 -4.65 0.37
C ASN A 211 -29.80 -3.22 0.72
N VAL A 212 -28.54 -2.90 0.40
CA VAL A 212 -27.91 -1.60 0.62
C VAL A 212 -28.24 -0.64 -0.53
N MET A 213 -28.92 0.45 -0.24
CA MET A 213 -29.26 1.51 -1.22
C MET A 213 -28.83 2.92 -0.79
N GLN A 214 -28.61 3.12 0.52
CA GLN A 214 -28.28 4.40 1.15
C GLN A 214 -27.70 4.17 2.56
N GLY A 215 -27.44 5.26 3.28
CA GLY A 215 -26.89 5.24 4.64
C GLY A 215 -25.38 5.05 4.66
N ALA A 216 -24.76 5.53 5.74
CA ALA A 216 -23.34 5.36 6.02
C ALA A 216 -23.12 4.72 7.39
N ILE A 217 -21.98 4.05 7.57
CA ILE A 217 -21.45 3.68 8.89
C ILE A 217 -20.26 4.60 9.20
N THR A 218 -20.36 5.35 10.29
CA THR A 218 -19.25 6.16 10.81
C THR A 218 -18.73 5.51 12.09
N ILE A 219 -17.45 5.13 12.11
CA ILE A 219 -16.73 4.64 13.30
C ILE A 219 -15.81 5.76 13.77
N ASP A 220 -15.95 6.24 14.99
CA ASP A 220 -15.36 7.51 15.46
C ASP A 220 -14.85 7.41 16.90
N GLY A 221 -14.01 8.36 17.32
CA GLY A 221 -13.51 8.51 18.69
C GLY A 221 -12.88 7.22 19.26
N GLN A 222 -13.55 6.61 20.24
CA GLN A 222 -13.12 5.37 20.90
C GLN A 222 -13.24 4.12 20.01
N GLY A 223 -13.91 4.21 18.85
CA GLY A 223 -13.93 3.16 17.84
C GLY A 223 -14.90 2.01 18.10
N LEU A 224 -14.56 0.83 17.56
CA LEU A 224 -15.35 -0.41 17.56
C LEU A 224 -14.54 -1.59 18.12
N ASP A 225 -15.02 -2.24 19.18
CA ASP A 225 -14.42 -3.47 19.73
C ASP A 225 -15.27 -4.72 19.47
N THR A 226 -14.73 -5.60 18.63
CA THR A 226 -15.30 -6.90 18.27
C THR A 226 -14.31 -8.04 18.47
N ARG A 227 -13.33 -7.90 19.37
CA ARG A 227 -12.32 -8.95 19.64
C ARG A 227 -12.91 -10.27 20.14
N GLY A 228 -14.12 -10.24 20.71
CA GLY A 228 -14.89 -11.43 21.12
C GLY A 228 -15.73 -12.08 20.02
N ALA A 229 -15.84 -11.47 18.83
CA ALA A 229 -16.51 -12.03 17.67
C ALA A 229 -15.48 -12.68 16.73
N SER A 230 -15.76 -13.87 16.21
CA SER A 230 -14.92 -14.50 15.19
C SER A 230 -15.07 -13.85 13.80
N GLN A 231 -16.14 -13.07 13.59
CA GLN A 231 -16.38 -12.32 12.35
C GLN A 231 -17.12 -11.01 12.62
N THR A 232 -16.62 -9.93 12.02
CA THR A 232 -17.25 -8.60 12.01
C THR A 232 -17.49 -8.15 10.57
N ASP A 233 -18.73 -7.80 10.25
CA ASP A 233 -19.12 -7.29 8.94
C ASP A 233 -19.65 -5.85 9.05
N LEU A 234 -19.14 -4.95 8.20
CA LEU A 234 -19.62 -3.58 8.01
C LEU A 234 -20.18 -3.47 6.59
N ILE A 235 -21.49 -3.27 6.44
CA ILE A 235 -22.18 -3.39 5.14
C ILE A 235 -23.06 -2.15 4.91
N ALA A 236 -22.55 -1.14 4.22
CA ALA A 236 -23.22 0.16 4.05
C ALA A 236 -23.00 0.74 2.65
N ARG A 237 -23.63 1.87 2.29
CA ARG A 237 -23.34 2.50 0.99
C ARG A 237 -22.02 3.28 1.03
N ALA A 238 -21.74 3.93 2.15
CA ALA A 238 -20.45 4.59 2.42
C ALA A 238 -19.98 4.28 3.84
N MET A 239 -18.67 4.38 4.09
CA MET A 239 -18.08 4.20 5.43
C MET A 239 -17.01 5.25 5.71
N GLU A 240 -17.03 5.77 6.94
CA GLU A 240 -16.09 6.76 7.48
C GLU A 240 -15.44 6.17 8.73
N ILE A 241 -14.15 5.82 8.65
CA ILE A 241 -13.42 5.16 9.74
C ILE A 241 -12.41 6.16 10.32
N ASN A 242 -12.80 6.80 11.41
CA ASN A 242 -12.04 7.80 12.15
C ASN A 242 -11.56 7.31 13.53
N GLY A 243 -12.27 6.34 14.12
CA GLY A 243 -11.84 5.59 15.30
C GLY A 243 -11.18 4.25 14.93
N GLN A 244 -10.59 3.58 15.92
CA GLN A 244 -9.98 2.26 15.74
C GLN A 244 -11.04 1.17 15.57
N ILE A 245 -10.71 0.09 14.85
CA ILE A 245 -11.49 -1.15 14.80
C ILE A 245 -10.61 -2.29 15.31
N TRP A 246 -11.12 -3.06 16.27
CA TRP A 246 -10.47 -4.27 16.79
C TRP A 246 -11.36 -5.49 16.52
N ALA A 247 -10.84 -6.50 15.80
CA ALA A 247 -11.63 -7.67 15.36
C ALA A 247 -10.78 -8.95 15.24
N GLN A 248 -11.43 -10.11 15.20
CA GLN A 248 -10.76 -11.35 14.76
C GLN A 248 -10.69 -11.44 13.23
N GLN A 249 -11.79 -11.14 12.54
CA GLN A 249 -11.90 -11.08 11.08
C GLN A 249 -12.76 -9.85 10.74
N LEU A 250 -12.37 -9.07 9.73
CA LEU A 250 -13.12 -7.88 9.31
C LEU A 250 -13.46 -7.93 7.82
N ASN A 251 -14.76 -7.86 7.51
CA ASN A 251 -15.26 -7.66 6.16
C ASN A 251 -15.98 -6.32 6.07
N ALA A 252 -15.60 -5.45 5.12
CA ALA A 252 -16.30 -4.21 4.84
C ALA A 252 -16.76 -4.20 3.37
N THR A 253 -18.07 -4.01 3.14
CA THR A 253 -18.66 -3.89 1.80
C THR A 253 -19.38 -2.56 1.66
N ALA A 254 -18.93 -1.76 0.70
CA ALA A 254 -19.40 -0.41 0.38
C ALA A 254 -20.02 -0.32 -1.03
N GLY A 255 -20.83 0.71 -1.25
CA GLY A 255 -21.64 0.92 -2.45
C GLY A 255 -23.06 0.33 -2.34
N ALA A 256 -23.92 0.67 -3.30
CA ALA A 256 -25.28 0.11 -3.38
C ALA A 256 -25.26 -1.35 -3.89
N ASN A 257 -25.67 -2.30 -3.04
CA ASN A 257 -25.52 -3.74 -3.26
C ASN A 257 -26.67 -4.56 -2.68
N GLN A 258 -26.96 -5.73 -3.27
CA GLN A 258 -27.44 -6.88 -2.51
C GLN A 258 -26.21 -7.65 -2.00
N VAL A 259 -26.05 -7.73 -0.68
CA VAL A 259 -24.95 -8.49 -0.05
C VAL A 259 -25.50 -9.77 0.57
N ASN A 260 -25.02 -10.92 0.15
CA ASN A 260 -25.37 -12.22 0.73
C ASN A 260 -24.83 -12.32 2.16
N TYR A 261 -25.68 -12.68 3.12
CA TYR A 261 -25.32 -12.75 4.53
C TYR A 261 -24.37 -13.92 4.84
N THR A 262 -24.39 -15.00 4.06
CA THR A 262 -23.58 -16.19 4.34
C THR A 262 -22.11 -16.02 3.95
N ASP A 263 -21.83 -15.49 2.76
CA ASP A 263 -20.49 -15.43 2.17
C ASP A 263 -19.93 -14.01 1.94
N GLY A 264 -20.75 -12.96 2.13
CA GLY A 264 -20.34 -11.58 1.87
C GLY A 264 -20.10 -11.26 0.39
N GLY A 265 -20.65 -12.07 -0.53
CA GLY A 265 -20.73 -11.78 -1.95
C GLY A 265 -21.69 -10.60 -2.21
N ALA A 266 -21.29 -9.68 -3.09
CA ALA A 266 -21.98 -8.43 -3.33
C ALA A 266 -22.36 -8.26 -4.81
N THR A 267 -23.65 -8.07 -5.08
CA THR A 267 -24.20 -7.80 -6.42
C THR A 267 -24.70 -6.36 -6.47
N PRO A 268 -24.15 -5.48 -7.34
CA PRO A 268 -24.57 -4.09 -7.41
C PRO A 268 -26.07 -3.88 -7.70
N ILE A 269 -26.66 -2.85 -7.10
CA ILE A 269 -28.04 -2.39 -7.37
C ILE A 269 -28.10 -0.86 -7.41
N PRO A 270 -29.18 -0.24 -7.95
CA PRO A 270 -29.36 1.21 -7.89
C PRO A 270 -29.44 1.74 -6.45
N GLY A 271 -28.61 2.73 -6.13
CA GLY A 271 -28.68 3.48 -4.86
C GLY A 271 -29.67 4.66 -4.91
N THR A 272 -30.08 5.16 -3.75
CA THR A 272 -31.01 6.30 -3.59
C THR A 272 -30.30 7.58 -3.17
N GLY A 273 -30.62 8.70 -3.83
CA GLY A 273 -29.95 9.98 -3.60
C GLY A 273 -28.53 10.05 -4.18
N ALA A 274 -27.78 11.09 -3.80
CA ALA A 274 -26.46 11.38 -4.35
C ALA A 274 -25.47 10.21 -4.19
N ARG A 275 -24.53 10.08 -5.14
CA ARG A 275 -23.42 9.13 -5.08
C ARG A 275 -22.40 9.59 -4.01
N PRO A 276 -21.85 8.70 -3.17
CA PRO A 276 -20.74 9.05 -2.28
C PRO A 276 -19.51 9.55 -3.06
N VAL A 277 -18.66 10.35 -2.40
CA VAL A 277 -17.36 10.77 -2.97
C VAL A 277 -16.33 9.64 -2.82
N VAL A 278 -16.35 8.96 -1.67
CA VAL A 278 -15.50 7.81 -1.34
C VAL A 278 -16.41 6.72 -0.74
N ALA A 279 -16.12 5.45 -1.03
CA ALA A 279 -16.94 4.31 -0.61
C ALA A 279 -16.53 3.83 0.79
N ILE A 280 -15.21 3.79 1.05
CA ILE A 280 -14.61 3.57 2.36
C ILE A 280 -13.50 4.60 2.52
N ASP A 281 -13.68 5.55 3.42
CA ASP A 281 -12.66 6.53 3.81
C ASP A 281 -12.15 6.18 5.21
N VAL A 282 -10.87 5.84 5.32
CA VAL A 282 -10.18 5.58 6.59
C VAL A 282 -9.26 6.76 6.83
N SER A 283 -9.46 7.56 7.87
CA SER A 283 -8.58 8.69 8.16
C SER A 283 -7.28 8.24 8.84
N ALA A 284 -6.34 9.15 9.06
CA ALA A 284 -5.09 8.86 9.76
C ALA A 284 -5.24 8.53 11.27
N LEU A 285 -6.46 8.63 11.82
CA LEU A 285 -6.81 8.14 13.15
C LEU A 285 -7.62 6.82 13.09
N GLY A 286 -8.28 6.56 11.95
CA GLY A 286 -8.83 5.26 11.62
C GLY A 286 -7.71 4.22 11.49
N SER A 287 -7.83 3.12 12.22
CA SER A 287 -6.89 1.99 12.09
C SER A 287 -7.59 0.68 12.44
N MET A 288 -7.34 -0.35 11.64
CA MET A 288 -7.98 -1.66 11.74
C MET A 288 -6.94 -2.66 12.25
N TYR A 289 -7.11 -3.14 13.47
CA TYR A 289 -6.26 -4.14 14.10
C TYR A 289 -7.01 -5.46 14.13
N VAL A 290 -6.64 -6.36 13.20
CA VAL A 290 -7.38 -7.59 12.93
C VAL A 290 -6.47 -8.79 13.08
N ASN A 291 -6.93 -9.80 13.80
CA ASN A 291 -6.10 -10.96 14.11
C ASN A 291 -5.87 -11.83 12.87
N ASN A 292 -6.95 -12.32 12.26
CA ASN A 292 -6.96 -13.05 11.00
C ASN A 292 -6.92 -12.07 9.81
N ALA A 293 -7.90 -12.10 8.88
CA ALA A 293 -7.83 -11.35 7.62
C ALA A 293 -8.76 -10.12 7.57
N VAL A 294 -8.43 -9.21 6.66
CA VAL A 294 -9.20 -8.00 6.33
C VAL A 294 -9.66 -8.06 4.87
N ARG A 295 -10.95 -7.84 4.60
CA ARG A 295 -11.50 -7.71 3.25
C ARG A 295 -12.30 -6.42 3.12
N LEU A 296 -11.82 -5.47 2.32
CA LEU A 296 -12.53 -4.23 1.97
C LEU A 296 -12.97 -4.29 0.51
N VAL A 297 -14.25 -3.98 0.24
CA VAL A 297 -14.83 -4.00 -1.11
C VAL A 297 -15.66 -2.75 -1.36
N GLY A 298 -15.28 -1.91 -2.33
CA GLY A 298 -16.11 -0.80 -2.83
C GLY A 298 -16.66 -1.13 -4.23
N THR A 299 -17.99 -1.21 -4.37
CA THR A 299 -18.60 -1.69 -5.63
C THR A 299 -19.22 -0.60 -6.51
N GLU A 300 -19.45 0.60 -5.98
CA GLU A 300 -20.12 1.68 -6.73
C GLU A 300 -19.11 2.32 -7.72
N LEU A 301 -19.40 2.22 -9.02
CA LEU A 301 -18.45 2.57 -10.09
C LEU A 301 -17.94 4.00 -9.98
N GLY A 302 -16.60 4.16 -10.04
CA GLY A 302 -15.94 5.45 -9.89
C GLY A 302 -16.05 6.07 -8.49
N VAL A 303 -16.35 5.26 -7.46
CA VAL A 303 -16.30 5.66 -6.05
C VAL A 303 -15.17 4.86 -5.38
N GLY A 304 -14.07 5.54 -5.06
CA GLY A 304 -12.84 4.88 -4.60
C GLY A 304 -12.81 4.48 -3.12
N VAL A 305 -11.69 3.92 -2.71
CA VAL A 305 -11.31 3.65 -1.31
C VAL A 305 -10.11 4.52 -0.94
N ASN A 306 -10.16 5.20 0.20
CA ASN A 306 -9.05 6.03 0.71
C ASN A 306 -8.54 5.47 2.04
N LEU A 307 -7.22 5.22 2.11
CA LEU A 307 -6.55 4.56 3.23
C LEU A 307 -5.53 5.53 3.85
N GLY A 308 -6.00 6.28 4.83
CA GLY A 308 -5.30 7.32 5.57
C GLY A 308 -4.47 6.83 6.76
N GLY A 309 -4.81 5.67 7.31
CA GLY A 309 -4.18 5.05 8.50
C GLY A 309 -3.88 3.57 8.32
N THR A 310 -3.68 2.85 9.42
CA THR A 310 -3.12 1.49 9.41
C THR A 310 -4.18 0.39 9.35
N LEU A 311 -4.09 -0.47 8.34
CA LEU A 311 -4.75 -1.77 8.26
C LEU A 311 -3.70 -2.83 8.60
N ASN A 312 -3.87 -3.53 9.71
CA ASN A 312 -2.93 -4.54 10.20
C ASN A 312 -3.64 -5.89 10.38
N SER A 313 -3.10 -6.92 9.73
CA SER A 313 -3.52 -8.33 9.81
C SER A 313 -2.40 -9.16 10.44
N LEU A 314 -2.63 -9.66 11.65
CA LEU A 314 -1.59 -10.29 12.48
C LEU A 314 -1.23 -11.73 12.05
N THR A 315 -2.15 -12.46 11.43
CA THR A 315 -1.95 -13.87 11.02
C THR A 315 -2.59 -14.20 9.66
N GLY A 316 -3.07 -13.19 8.90
CA GLY A 316 -3.93 -13.37 7.74
C GLY A 316 -3.56 -12.51 6.52
N ASP A 317 -4.52 -12.41 5.60
CA ASP A 317 -4.41 -11.59 4.39
C ASP A 317 -5.07 -10.21 4.58
N ILE A 318 -4.64 -9.24 3.77
CA ILE A 318 -5.39 -7.99 3.51
C ILE A 318 -5.81 -7.99 2.03
N GLN A 319 -7.12 -7.86 1.78
CA GLN A 319 -7.68 -7.74 0.43
C GLN A 319 -8.45 -6.41 0.33
N VAL A 320 -8.13 -5.59 -0.66
CA VAL A 320 -8.84 -4.37 -1.02
C VAL A 320 -9.26 -4.45 -2.48
N ALA A 321 -10.56 -4.35 -2.75
CA ALA A 321 -11.13 -4.34 -4.09
C ALA A 321 -11.99 -3.09 -4.30
N SER A 322 -11.81 -2.41 -5.44
CA SER A 322 -12.51 -1.17 -5.76
C SER A 322 -12.96 -1.12 -7.22
N ASN A 323 -14.24 -0.85 -7.44
CA ASN A 323 -14.81 -0.45 -8.73
C ASN A 323 -14.59 1.05 -9.05
N GLY A 324 -13.89 1.77 -8.16
CA GLY A 324 -13.24 3.05 -8.44
C GLY A 324 -11.72 2.91 -8.26
N ASP A 325 -11.07 3.97 -7.80
CA ASP A 325 -9.64 3.95 -7.48
C ASP A 325 -9.37 3.45 -6.05
N VAL A 326 -8.11 3.20 -5.71
CA VAL A 326 -7.63 3.02 -4.33
C VAL A 326 -6.45 3.96 -4.08
N THR A 327 -6.57 4.79 -3.06
CA THR A 327 -5.50 5.71 -2.61
C THR A 327 -5.01 5.29 -1.23
N ILE A 328 -3.70 5.11 -1.09
CA ILE A 328 -3.01 4.89 0.17
C ILE A 328 -2.17 6.13 0.43
N THR A 329 -2.57 6.92 1.43
CA THR A 329 -1.96 8.23 1.70
C THR A 329 -0.55 8.09 2.31
N PRO A 330 0.26 9.16 2.45
CA PRO A 330 1.55 9.12 3.14
C PRO A 330 1.54 8.67 4.61
N LYS A 331 0.36 8.51 5.23
CA LYS A 331 0.18 7.92 6.57
C LYS A 331 -0.55 6.56 6.54
N GLY A 332 -1.02 6.14 5.37
CA GLY A 332 -1.66 4.85 5.17
C GLY A 332 -0.64 3.73 5.23
N ALA A 333 -1.01 2.63 5.91
CA ALA A 333 -0.19 1.44 5.99
C ALA A 333 -1.06 0.19 5.84
N LEU A 334 -0.71 -0.71 4.91
CA LEU A 334 -1.29 -2.04 4.78
C LEU A 334 -0.23 -3.05 5.20
N LEU A 335 -0.44 -3.74 6.31
CA LEU A 335 0.53 -4.64 6.93
C LEU A 335 -0.11 -6.04 7.06
N ALA A 336 0.31 -7.00 6.24
CA ALA A 336 -0.33 -8.32 6.15
C ALA A 336 0.62 -9.50 6.41
N ALA A 337 0.30 -10.31 7.42
CA ALA A 337 1.10 -11.46 7.83
C ALA A 337 1.18 -12.61 6.79
N ASN A 338 0.23 -12.71 5.85
CA ASN A 338 0.26 -13.70 4.76
C ASN A 338 0.38 -13.04 3.38
N ASN A 339 -0.65 -12.35 2.88
CA ASN A 339 -0.61 -11.65 1.59
C ASN A 339 -1.36 -10.32 1.62
N ALA A 340 -0.90 -9.33 0.85
CA ALA A 340 -1.64 -8.10 0.59
C ALA A 340 -2.05 -8.00 -0.89
N GLN A 341 -3.35 -7.89 -1.16
CA GLN A 341 -3.88 -7.65 -2.50
C GLN A 341 -4.65 -6.33 -2.55
N VAL A 342 -4.33 -5.48 -3.52
CA VAL A 342 -5.09 -4.28 -3.87
C VAL A 342 -5.49 -4.40 -5.34
N SER A 343 -6.78 -4.26 -5.62
CA SER A 343 -7.33 -4.31 -6.98
C SER A 343 -8.27 -3.12 -7.20
N ALA A 344 -8.06 -2.40 -8.30
CA ALA A 344 -8.74 -1.12 -8.54
C ALA A 344 -8.80 -0.72 -10.02
N THR A 345 -9.52 0.36 -10.29
CA THR A 345 -9.38 1.11 -11.56
C THR A 345 -7.96 1.69 -11.66
N SER A 346 -7.60 2.56 -10.72
CA SER A 346 -6.24 3.05 -10.51
C SER A 346 -5.81 2.82 -9.06
N ILE A 347 -4.52 2.59 -8.82
CA ILE A 347 -3.93 2.46 -7.49
C ILE A 347 -2.90 3.57 -7.32
N THR A 348 -3.03 4.38 -6.27
CA THR A 348 -2.01 5.36 -5.86
C THR A 348 -1.49 5.00 -4.48
N ASN A 349 -0.24 4.53 -4.39
CA ASN A 349 0.45 4.35 -3.11
C ASN A 349 1.45 5.47 -2.84
N ALA A 350 1.19 6.25 -1.79
CA ALA A 350 2.14 7.20 -1.22
C ALA A 350 2.58 6.80 0.21
N GLY A 351 2.01 5.73 0.77
CA GLY A 351 2.32 5.19 2.09
C GLY A 351 3.06 3.85 2.01
N THR A 352 2.73 2.95 2.93
CA THR A 352 3.37 1.62 3.03
C THR A 352 2.41 0.51 2.68
N VAL A 353 2.83 -0.43 1.82
CA VAL A 353 2.21 -1.74 1.65
C VAL A 353 3.27 -2.80 1.91
N ALA A 354 3.20 -3.47 3.04
CA ALA A 354 4.14 -4.51 3.43
C ALA A 354 3.41 -5.85 3.65
N SER A 355 3.97 -6.94 3.12
CA SER A 355 3.49 -8.28 3.46
C SER A 355 4.61 -9.29 3.69
N ASP A 356 4.37 -10.12 4.69
CA ASP A 356 5.17 -11.25 5.12
C ASP A 356 5.13 -12.45 4.17
N GLY A 357 4.28 -12.40 3.13
CA GLY A 357 4.33 -13.24 1.94
C GLY A 357 4.28 -12.37 0.69
N ASN A 358 3.21 -12.47 -0.11
CA ASN A 358 3.13 -11.83 -1.41
C ASN A 358 2.36 -10.49 -1.37
N VAL A 359 2.75 -9.55 -2.23
CA VAL A 359 1.98 -8.33 -2.52
C VAL A 359 1.54 -8.32 -3.98
N ALA A 360 0.26 -8.03 -4.23
CA ALA A 360 -0.30 -7.91 -5.58
C ALA A 360 -1.07 -6.58 -5.73
N LEU A 361 -0.55 -5.67 -6.56
CA LEU A 361 -1.17 -4.40 -6.91
C LEU A 361 -1.69 -4.47 -8.35
N ILE A 362 -3.00 -4.55 -8.51
CA ILE A 362 -3.68 -4.86 -9.77
C ILE A 362 -4.54 -3.66 -10.19
N ALA A 363 -3.99 -2.74 -10.97
CA ALA A 363 -4.74 -1.64 -11.58
C ALA A 363 -5.21 -2.04 -12.99
N THR A 364 -6.43 -1.63 -13.39
CA THR A 364 -6.89 -1.78 -14.78
C THR A 364 -6.47 -0.60 -15.67
N GLN A 365 -6.16 0.56 -15.08
CA GLN A 365 -5.60 1.75 -15.74
C GLN A 365 -4.21 2.09 -15.20
N ALA A 366 -4.10 2.82 -14.09
CA ALA A 366 -2.82 3.36 -13.61
C ALA A 366 -2.40 2.79 -12.25
N LEU A 367 -1.15 2.32 -12.14
CA LEU A 367 -0.50 2.02 -10.87
C LEU A 367 0.60 3.06 -10.61
N THR A 368 0.38 3.95 -9.65
CA THR A 368 1.34 4.98 -9.22
C THR A 368 1.89 4.63 -7.84
N ASN A 369 3.20 4.44 -7.72
CA ASN A 369 3.88 4.26 -6.45
C ASN A 369 4.92 5.38 -6.21
N VAL A 370 4.67 6.20 -5.19
CA VAL A 370 5.65 7.17 -4.64
C VAL A 370 6.06 6.81 -3.22
N GLY A 371 5.44 5.79 -2.62
CA GLY A 371 5.76 5.25 -1.30
C GLY A 371 6.54 3.94 -1.36
N THR A 372 6.36 3.10 -0.34
CA THR A 372 7.07 1.83 -0.18
C THR A 372 6.12 0.64 -0.33
N VAL A 373 6.49 -0.30 -1.19
CA VAL A 373 5.83 -1.60 -1.35
C VAL A 373 6.86 -2.70 -1.15
N THR A 374 6.66 -3.56 -0.13
CA THR A 374 7.57 -4.66 0.20
C THR A 374 6.83 -6.00 0.33
N ALA A 375 7.37 -7.04 -0.27
CA ALA A 375 6.94 -8.42 -0.10
C ALA A 375 8.11 -9.27 0.41
N ARG A 376 7.88 -10.14 1.41
CA ARG A 376 8.89 -11.12 1.82
C ARG A 376 9.09 -12.19 0.75
N THR A 377 8.03 -12.60 0.07
CA THR A 377 8.10 -13.44 -1.13
C THR A 377 7.94 -12.56 -2.37
N ASN A 378 6.80 -12.58 -3.07
CA ASN A 378 6.72 -11.99 -4.41
C ASN A 378 5.89 -10.70 -4.44
N LEU A 379 6.38 -9.69 -5.16
CA LEU A 379 5.66 -8.45 -5.45
C LEU A 379 5.25 -8.44 -6.92
N GLY A 380 3.95 -8.35 -7.20
CA GLY A 380 3.41 -8.09 -8.54
C GLY A 380 2.74 -6.72 -8.62
N GLY A 381 3.09 -5.91 -9.62
CA GLY A 381 2.44 -4.65 -9.95
C GLY A 381 2.02 -4.60 -11.41
N THR A 382 0.74 -4.34 -11.70
CA THR A 382 0.20 -4.32 -13.07
C THR A 382 -0.66 -3.09 -13.38
N GLY A 383 -0.66 -2.68 -14.65
CA GLY A 383 -1.48 -1.58 -15.18
C GLY A 383 -1.44 -1.45 -16.71
N GLN A 384 -2.17 -0.45 -17.24
CA GLN A 384 -1.90 0.13 -18.56
C GLN A 384 -0.72 1.10 -18.48
N SER A 385 -0.74 1.99 -17.49
CA SER A 385 0.43 2.74 -17.06
C SER A 385 0.89 2.27 -15.69
N VAL A 386 2.21 2.18 -15.50
CA VAL A 386 2.82 1.98 -14.19
C VAL A 386 3.86 3.08 -14.00
N ALA A 387 3.83 3.77 -12.87
CA ALA A 387 4.76 4.85 -12.53
C ALA A 387 5.32 4.60 -11.13
N ASN A 388 6.63 4.40 -11.01
CA ASN A 388 7.32 4.24 -9.74
C ASN A 388 8.37 5.34 -9.54
N SER A 389 8.21 6.14 -8.49
CA SER A 389 9.25 7.03 -7.95
C SER A 389 9.59 6.70 -6.48
N GLY A 390 9.04 5.60 -5.97
CA GLY A 390 9.32 5.06 -4.64
C GLY A 390 10.01 3.70 -4.73
N THR A 391 9.68 2.80 -3.81
CA THR A 391 10.27 1.44 -3.75
C THR A 391 9.23 0.37 -4.04
N LEU A 392 9.53 -0.51 -5.01
CA LEU A 392 8.84 -1.78 -5.25
C LEU A 392 9.84 -2.93 -5.02
N ALA A 393 9.77 -3.61 -3.88
CA ALA A 393 10.71 -4.67 -3.52
C ALA A 393 10.04 -6.01 -3.19
N GLY A 394 10.43 -7.08 -3.89
CA GLY A 394 10.06 -8.46 -3.58
C GLY A 394 11.28 -9.25 -3.11
N GLY A 395 11.18 -9.93 -1.98
CA GLY A 395 12.31 -10.58 -1.31
C GLY A 395 12.94 -9.73 -0.20
N ILE A 396 12.13 -9.10 0.65
CA ILE A 396 12.62 -8.31 1.80
C ILE A 396 12.35 -9.05 3.12
N ALA A 397 13.37 -9.20 3.96
CA ALA A 397 13.27 -9.79 5.29
C ALA A 397 12.71 -8.79 6.32
N THR A 398 12.33 -9.28 7.50
CA THR A 398 11.69 -8.47 8.56
C THR A 398 12.63 -7.47 9.23
N ASP A 399 13.93 -7.56 9.00
CA ASP A 399 14.95 -6.58 9.39
C ASP A 399 15.24 -5.53 8.29
N GLY A 400 14.55 -5.62 7.15
CA GLY A 400 14.73 -4.76 5.98
C GLY A 400 15.83 -5.22 5.01
N THR A 401 16.54 -6.31 5.29
CA THR A 401 17.56 -6.86 4.36
C THR A 401 16.93 -7.56 3.15
N VAL A 402 17.68 -7.70 2.06
CA VAL A 402 17.25 -8.47 0.89
C VAL A 402 17.43 -9.97 1.18
N ASN A 403 16.34 -10.72 1.20
CA ASN A 403 16.38 -12.18 1.24
C ASN A 403 16.52 -12.76 -0.17
N ALA A 404 17.34 -13.79 -0.35
CA ALA A 404 17.60 -14.42 -1.65
C ALA A 404 16.49 -15.38 -2.12
N ALA A 405 15.22 -15.12 -1.78
CA ALA A 405 14.08 -16.01 -2.06
C ALA A 405 12.89 -15.32 -2.78
N GLY A 406 12.58 -14.06 -2.51
CA GLY A 406 11.46 -13.35 -3.17
C GLY A 406 11.77 -12.78 -4.56
N SER A 407 10.76 -12.40 -5.34
CA SER A 407 10.93 -11.78 -6.68
C SER A 407 9.99 -10.60 -6.89
N VAL A 408 10.35 -9.66 -7.77
CA VAL A 408 9.50 -8.53 -8.18
C VAL A 408 9.11 -8.66 -9.65
N SER A 409 7.86 -8.31 -9.98
CA SER A 409 7.32 -8.28 -11.34
C SER A 409 6.51 -7.00 -11.54
N VAL A 410 6.88 -6.20 -12.53
CA VAL A 410 6.25 -4.92 -12.87
C VAL A 410 5.89 -4.95 -14.35
N ILE A 411 4.58 -4.93 -14.65
CA ILE A 411 4.07 -5.14 -16.01
C ILE A 411 3.09 -4.00 -16.37
N ALA A 412 3.53 -3.13 -17.28
CA ALA A 412 2.66 -2.18 -17.98
C ALA A 412 2.25 -2.77 -19.33
N SER A 413 0.96 -2.72 -19.67
CA SER A 413 0.50 -3.03 -21.04
C SER A 413 0.68 -1.84 -22.01
N GLY A 414 0.96 -0.66 -21.48
CA GLY A 414 1.35 0.55 -22.20
C GLY A 414 2.71 1.08 -21.72
N VAL A 415 2.71 2.14 -20.92
CA VAL A 415 3.94 2.86 -20.53
C VAL A 415 4.35 2.51 -19.11
N LEU A 416 5.63 2.15 -18.94
CA LEU A 416 6.29 2.10 -17.64
C LEU A 416 7.13 3.37 -17.43
N GLN A 417 7.01 3.98 -16.26
CA GLN A 417 7.93 4.99 -15.74
C GLN A 417 8.56 4.48 -14.44
N ASN A 418 9.88 4.49 -14.32
CA ASN A 418 10.60 4.14 -13.10
C ASN A 418 11.76 5.11 -12.84
N SER A 419 11.53 6.09 -11.97
CA SER A 419 12.57 6.96 -11.40
C SER A 419 12.86 6.62 -9.93
N GLY A 420 12.50 5.41 -9.51
CA GLY A 420 12.68 4.87 -8.16
C GLY A 420 13.31 3.47 -8.21
N THR A 421 13.16 2.70 -7.14
CA THR A 421 13.80 1.39 -6.98
C THR A 421 12.84 0.24 -7.29
N ILE A 422 13.26 -0.67 -8.16
CA ILE A 422 12.66 -2.00 -8.37
C ILE A 422 13.68 -3.05 -7.90
N GLN A 423 13.34 -3.83 -6.86
CA GLN A 423 14.27 -4.76 -6.20
C GLN A 423 13.71 -6.20 -6.17
N GLY A 424 14.47 -7.14 -6.73
CA GLY A 424 14.19 -8.58 -6.63
C GLY A 424 15.22 -9.32 -5.77
N GLY A 425 14.80 -10.07 -4.76
CA GLY A 425 15.69 -10.90 -3.94
C GLY A 425 16.30 -12.08 -4.71
N GLN A 426 15.54 -12.63 -5.65
CA GLN A 426 16.01 -13.51 -6.73
C GLN A 426 15.87 -12.81 -8.07
N ASN A 427 14.64 -12.48 -8.48
CA ASN A 427 14.37 -12.04 -9.84
C ASN A 427 13.65 -10.70 -9.88
N ALA A 428 13.98 -9.87 -10.87
CA ALA A 428 13.22 -8.68 -11.24
C ALA A 428 12.74 -8.80 -12.68
N LEU A 429 11.42 -8.81 -12.89
CA LEU A 429 10.80 -8.84 -14.21
C LEU A 429 10.16 -7.48 -14.50
N VAL A 430 10.54 -6.87 -15.61
CA VAL A 430 10.07 -5.55 -16.02
C VAL A 430 9.58 -5.64 -17.47
N GLN A 431 8.29 -5.40 -17.68
CA GLN A 431 7.66 -5.46 -19.02
C GLN A 431 6.86 -4.19 -19.34
N ALA A 432 6.95 -3.71 -20.58
CA ALA A 432 6.21 -2.54 -21.05
C ALA A 432 6.00 -2.57 -22.58
N ALA A 433 5.08 -1.75 -23.09
CA ALA A 433 5.10 -1.36 -24.50
C ALA A 433 6.18 -0.30 -24.77
N ASN A 434 6.36 0.68 -23.86
CA ASN A 434 7.48 1.63 -23.86
C ASN A 434 7.94 1.91 -22.42
N GLY A 435 9.22 2.20 -22.21
CA GLY A 435 9.79 2.45 -20.88
C GLY A 435 10.54 3.77 -20.76
N ASP A 436 10.31 4.51 -19.68
CA ASP A 436 11.25 5.51 -19.16
C ASP A 436 11.73 5.05 -17.78
N LEU A 437 13.00 4.71 -17.69
CA LEU A 437 13.65 4.20 -16.49
C LEU A 437 14.61 5.26 -15.88
N SER A 438 14.53 6.50 -16.35
CA SER A 438 15.53 7.54 -16.06
C SER A 438 15.66 7.87 -14.59
N ASN A 439 16.90 7.92 -14.11
CA ASN A 439 17.29 8.15 -12.71
C ASN A 439 16.77 7.07 -11.73
N GLY A 440 16.18 5.98 -12.21
CA GLY A 440 15.75 4.84 -11.39
C GLY A 440 16.77 3.72 -11.33
N SER A 441 16.48 2.71 -10.50
CA SER A 441 17.26 1.49 -10.37
C SER A 441 16.40 0.23 -10.50
N ILE A 442 16.97 -0.81 -11.13
CA ILE A 442 16.42 -2.16 -11.24
C ILE A 442 17.53 -3.13 -10.84
N HIS A 443 17.42 -3.76 -9.67
CA HIS A 443 18.39 -4.75 -9.18
C HIS A 443 17.73 -6.10 -8.92
N ALA A 444 18.44 -7.20 -9.23
CA ALA A 444 18.02 -8.56 -8.89
C ALA A 444 19.16 -9.43 -8.35
N GLY A 445 18.91 -10.17 -7.27
CA GLY A 445 19.90 -11.08 -6.66
C GLY A 445 20.27 -12.33 -7.47
N LYS A 446 19.63 -12.57 -8.62
CA LYS A 446 19.94 -13.65 -9.59
C LYS A 446 19.72 -13.22 -11.04
N VAL A 447 18.49 -12.83 -11.41
CA VAL A 447 18.11 -12.53 -12.81
C VAL A 447 17.26 -11.27 -12.89
N ALA A 448 17.70 -10.26 -13.65
CA ALA A 448 16.81 -9.18 -14.07
C ALA A 448 16.49 -9.30 -15.56
N THR A 449 15.20 -9.23 -15.88
CA THR A 449 14.68 -9.31 -17.25
C THR A 449 13.95 -8.01 -17.58
N LEU A 450 14.45 -7.28 -18.57
CA LEU A 450 13.81 -6.09 -19.14
C LEU A 450 13.31 -6.43 -20.54
N ALA A 451 11.99 -6.46 -20.73
CA ALA A 451 11.36 -6.80 -22.01
C ALA A 451 10.37 -5.71 -22.44
N VAL A 452 10.77 -4.87 -23.39
CA VAL A 452 9.98 -3.71 -23.86
C VAL A 452 9.78 -3.78 -25.38
N ALA A 453 8.54 -3.57 -25.84
CA ALA A 453 8.20 -3.73 -27.25
C ALA A 453 8.67 -2.57 -28.16
N GLY A 454 8.66 -1.34 -27.64
CA GLY A 454 9.13 -0.12 -28.29
C GLY A 454 10.42 0.40 -27.67
N ASP A 455 10.50 1.70 -27.42
CA ASP A 455 11.71 2.38 -26.94
C ASP A 455 11.88 2.27 -25.42
N VAL A 456 13.14 2.36 -24.96
CA VAL A 456 13.53 2.50 -23.55
C VAL A 456 14.49 3.67 -23.37
N LEU A 457 14.10 4.62 -22.53
CA LEU A 457 15.02 5.61 -21.95
C LEU A 457 15.58 5.05 -20.63
N HIS A 458 16.91 5.05 -20.48
CA HIS A 458 17.64 4.52 -19.32
C HIS A 458 18.75 5.53 -18.92
N THR A 459 18.37 6.81 -18.85
CA THR A 459 19.31 7.92 -18.64
C THR A 459 19.59 8.13 -17.15
N ASN A 460 20.86 8.23 -16.76
CA ASN A 460 21.31 8.26 -15.34
C ASN A 460 20.80 7.06 -14.50
N ALA A 461 20.43 5.95 -15.13
CA ALA A 461 19.75 4.82 -14.49
C ALA A 461 20.67 3.60 -14.30
N THR A 462 20.30 2.68 -13.42
CA THR A 462 21.05 1.43 -13.19
C THR A 462 20.19 0.18 -13.39
N LEU A 463 20.68 -0.76 -14.20
CA LEU A 463 20.12 -2.10 -14.36
C LEU A 463 21.23 -3.13 -14.13
N ASP A 464 21.15 -3.87 -13.04
CA ASP A 464 22.18 -4.84 -12.69
C ASP A 464 21.65 -6.11 -12.02
N ALA A 465 22.30 -7.24 -12.34
CA ALA A 465 22.04 -8.54 -11.74
C ALA A 465 23.21 -9.51 -12.01
N PRO A 466 23.28 -10.65 -11.30
CA PRO A 466 24.19 -11.73 -11.69
C PRO A 466 23.98 -12.23 -13.12
N SER A 467 22.74 -12.21 -13.63
CA SER A 467 22.40 -12.48 -15.02
C SER A 467 21.37 -11.47 -15.53
N LEU A 468 21.64 -10.87 -16.70
CA LEU A 468 20.75 -9.91 -17.35
C LEU A 468 20.17 -10.46 -18.65
N ASP A 469 18.88 -10.22 -18.86
CA ASP A 469 18.15 -10.56 -20.07
C ASP A 469 17.40 -9.32 -20.59
N VAL A 470 17.97 -8.65 -21.60
CA VAL A 470 17.50 -7.34 -22.08
C VAL A 470 17.02 -7.44 -23.53
N ARG A 471 15.71 -7.20 -23.72
CA ARG A 471 15.04 -7.19 -25.02
C ARG A 471 14.28 -5.86 -25.20
N VAL A 472 14.68 -5.05 -26.17
CA VAL A 472 14.04 -3.77 -26.49
C VAL A 472 13.77 -3.70 -27.99
N GLY A 473 12.50 -3.72 -28.40
CA GLY A 473 12.14 -3.75 -29.83
C GLY A 473 12.50 -2.46 -30.58
N GLY A 474 12.53 -1.33 -29.89
CA GLY A 474 12.99 -0.03 -30.39
C GLY A 474 14.43 0.30 -29.95
N THR A 475 14.65 1.56 -29.61
CA THR A 475 15.94 2.11 -29.18
C THR A 475 16.10 1.97 -27.67
N LEU A 476 17.22 1.40 -27.22
CA LEU A 476 17.68 1.49 -25.83
C LEU A 476 18.63 2.68 -25.68
N THR A 477 18.25 3.67 -24.89
CA THR A 477 19.01 4.91 -24.66
C THR A 477 19.62 4.90 -23.25
N ASN A 478 20.83 4.37 -23.12
CA ASN A 478 21.60 4.24 -21.87
C ASN A 478 22.53 5.44 -21.61
N GLN A 479 22.12 6.67 -21.94
CA GLN A 479 22.99 7.85 -21.80
C GLN A 479 23.30 8.13 -20.33
N HIS A 480 24.58 8.15 -19.95
CA HIS A 480 25.01 8.24 -18.54
C HIS A 480 24.46 7.13 -17.61
N GLY A 481 23.84 6.09 -18.16
CA GLY A 481 23.33 4.94 -17.42
C GLY A 481 24.35 3.80 -17.32
N SER A 482 24.05 2.82 -16.47
CA SER A 482 24.88 1.63 -16.25
C SER A 482 24.04 0.35 -16.37
N ILE A 483 24.43 -0.54 -17.29
CA ILE A 483 23.84 -1.87 -17.46
C ILE A 483 24.94 -2.90 -17.19
N ALA A 484 24.82 -3.68 -16.11
CA ALA A 484 25.93 -4.51 -15.61
C ALA A 484 25.51 -5.95 -15.29
N SER A 485 26.16 -6.93 -15.92
CA SER A 485 25.92 -8.37 -15.70
C SER A 485 27.16 -9.08 -15.15
N GLN A 486 26.98 -10.02 -14.22
CA GLN A 486 28.09 -10.90 -13.75
C GLN A 486 28.27 -12.15 -14.63
N ALA A 487 27.24 -12.52 -15.40
CA ALA A 487 27.24 -13.58 -16.41
C ALA A 487 27.25 -12.98 -17.84
N PRO A 488 27.46 -13.80 -18.89
CA PRO A 488 27.41 -13.32 -20.28
C PRO A 488 26.10 -12.60 -20.59
N LEU A 489 26.20 -11.42 -21.21
CA LEU A 489 25.09 -10.54 -21.54
C LEU A 489 24.83 -10.57 -23.05
N ASN A 490 23.62 -11.00 -23.43
CA ASN A 490 23.11 -10.83 -24.79
C ASN A 490 22.13 -9.65 -24.81
N LEU A 491 22.46 -8.60 -25.56
CA LEU A 491 21.68 -7.37 -25.64
C LEU A 491 20.88 -7.33 -26.95
N THR A 492 19.61 -7.73 -26.91
CA THR A 492 18.73 -7.80 -28.08
C THR A 492 17.96 -6.49 -28.23
N VAL A 493 18.48 -5.54 -29.02
CA VAL A 493 17.90 -4.19 -29.14
C VAL A 493 17.76 -3.73 -30.59
N GLY A 494 16.69 -3.01 -30.93
CA GLY A 494 16.49 -2.45 -32.27
C GLY A 494 17.57 -1.40 -32.64
N ALA A 495 17.93 -0.55 -31.68
CA ALA A 495 19.11 0.32 -31.72
C ALA A 495 19.68 0.54 -30.30
N LEU A 496 20.97 0.86 -30.19
CA LEU A 496 21.63 1.19 -28.93
C LEU A 496 22.23 2.60 -28.97
N ASP A 497 21.82 3.45 -28.03
CA ASP A 497 22.47 4.72 -27.73
C ASP A 497 23.07 4.68 -26.32
N ASN A 498 24.38 4.41 -26.25
CA ASN A 498 25.20 4.31 -25.05
C ASN A 498 26.14 5.52 -24.89
N ARG A 499 25.82 6.67 -25.49
CA ARG A 499 26.69 7.86 -25.42
C ARG A 499 26.92 8.30 -23.96
N SER A 500 28.18 8.40 -23.56
CA SER A 500 28.61 8.61 -22.17
C SER A 500 28.06 7.59 -21.14
N GLY A 501 27.55 6.44 -21.59
CA GLY A 501 27.00 5.37 -20.75
C GLY A 501 27.92 4.16 -20.63
N VAL A 502 27.52 3.16 -19.83
CA VAL A 502 28.25 1.90 -19.62
C VAL A 502 27.33 0.70 -19.83
N VAL A 503 27.75 -0.23 -20.69
CA VAL A 503 27.25 -1.61 -20.73
C VAL A 503 28.43 -2.53 -20.42
N SER A 504 28.31 -3.36 -19.39
CA SER A 504 29.38 -4.24 -18.92
C SER A 504 28.92 -5.68 -18.64
N SER A 505 29.83 -6.63 -18.86
CA SER A 505 29.65 -8.04 -18.50
C SER A 505 30.94 -8.62 -17.91
N GLN A 506 30.85 -9.34 -16.79
CA GLN A 506 31.95 -10.18 -16.30
C GLN A 506 32.04 -11.55 -17.02
N GLY A 507 31.06 -11.85 -17.89
CA GLY A 507 31.18 -12.86 -18.93
C GLY A 507 31.54 -12.24 -20.27
N SER A 508 31.00 -12.80 -21.35
CA SER A 508 31.04 -12.20 -22.68
C SER A 508 29.91 -11.17 -22.89
N LEU A 509 30.11 -10.19 -23.79
CA LEU A 509 29.08 -9.22 -24.18
C LEU A 509 28.76 -9.36 -25.68
N ASN A 510 27.53 -9.74 -26.00
CA ASN A 510 27.05 -9.87 -27.39
C ASN A 510 25.98 -8.82 -27.68
N ILE A 511 26.18 -8.04 -28.74
CA ILE A 511 25.26 -7.00 -29.20
C ILE A 511 25.01 -7.21 -30.70
N ASP A 512 23.75 -7.42 -31.08
CA ASP A 512 23.29 -7.53 -32.46
C ASP A 512 22.10 -6.57 -32.65
N THR A 513 22.25 -5.56 -33.52
CA THR A 513 21.34 -4.40 -33.59
C THR A 513 21.46 -3.64 -34.91
N ALA A 514 20.54 -2.72 -35.25
CA ALA A 514 20.66 -1.93 -36.48
C ALA A 514 21.72 -0.83 -36.38
N ASN A 515 21.92 -0.24 -35.20
CA ASN A 515 22.78 0.93 -34.98
C ASN A 515 23.33 0.95 -33.55
N VAL A 516 24.62 1.24 -33.38
CA VAL A 516 25.28 1.50 -32.09
C VAL A 516 25.85 2.91 -32.08
N GLN A 517 25.49 3.70 -31.06
CA GLN A 517 26.08 5.01 -30.77
C GLN A 517 26.74 4.95 -29.39
N ASN A 518 28.07 4.85 -29.36
CA ASN A 518 28.90 4.68 -28.16
C ASN A 518 29.86 5.87 -27.96
N ALA A 519 29.57 7.04 -28.52
CA ALA A 519 30.47 8.19 -28.41
C ALA A 519 30.68 8.62 -26.94
N GLY A 520 31.93 8.62 -26.47
CA GLY A 520 32.29 8.79 -25.06
C GLY A 520 31.81 7.68 -24.10
N GLY A 521 31.16 6.63 -24.61
CA GLY A 521 30.60 5.51 -23.83
C GLY A 521 31.51 4.30 -23.73
N GLN A 522 31.06 3.28 -23.01
CA GLN A 522 31.80 2.03 -22.78
C GLN A 522 30.93 0.80 -23.03
N LEU A 523 31.40 -0.10 -23.91
CA LEU A 523 30.87 -1.45 -24.11
C LEU A 523 32.01 -2.42 -23.77
N VAL A 524 31.96 -3.07 -22.60
CA VAL A 524 33.11 -3.83 -22.06
C VAL A 524 32.71 -5.23 -21.60
N ALA A 525 33.46 -6.23 -22.06
CA ALA A 525 33.42 -7.59 -21.52
C ALA A 525 34.68 -7.88 -20.71
N GLN A 526 34.57 -8.69 -19.65
CA GLN A 526 35.72 -9.33 -19.05
C GLN A 526 36.23 -10.45 -19.96
N GLN A 527 35.31 -11.27 -20.51
CA GLN A 527 35.60 -12.28 -21.52
C GLN A 527 35.48 -11.67 -22.93
N ASP A 528 34.91 -12.39 -23.90
CA ASP A 528 34.84 -11.95 -25.29
C ASP A 528 33.77 -10.87 -25.51
N ILE A 529 34.01 -9.95 -26.45
CA ILE A 529 32.99 -8.97 -26.90
C ILE A 529 32.69 -9.14 -28.39
N ALA A 530 31.40 -9.25 -28.73
CA ALA A 530 30.91 -9.29 -30.09
C ALA A 530 29.91 -8.16 -30.33
N VAL A 531 30.19 -7.31 -31.32
CA VAL A 531 29.30 -6.21 -31.73
C VAL A 531 29.04 -6.30 -33.23
N HIS A 532 27.79 -6.57 -33.59
CA HIS A 532 27.30 -6.55 -34.97
C HIS A 532 26.25 -5.46 -35.12
N ALA A 533 26.46 -4.52 -36.05
CA ALA A 533 25.43 -3.56 -36.44
C ALA A 533 25.68 -2.96 -37.83
N SER A 534 24.63 -2.49 -38.52
CA SER A 534 24.82 -1.80 -39.81
C SER A 534 25.73 -0.57 -39.66
N ASN A 535 25.56 0.18 -38.57
CA ASN A 535 26.34 1.38 -38.26
C ASN A 535 26.85 1.32 -36.81
N ILE A 536 28.13 1.64 -36.59
CA ILE A 536 28.74 1.76 -35.26
C ILE A 536 29.49 3.09 -35.19
N GLY A 537 29.04 4.01 -34.32
CA GLY A 537 29.80 5.18 -33.89
C GLY A 537 30.44 4.93 -32.53
N ASN A 538 31.76 4.99 -32.44
CA ASN A 538 32.53 4.81 -31.21
C ASN A 538 33.42 6.03 -30.91
N GLN A 539 32.97 7.24 -31.26
CA GLN A 539 33.83 8.42 -31.27
C GLN A 539 34.22 8.84 -29.85
N GLY A 540 35.51 8.74 -29.51
CA GLY A 540 35.97 8.88 -28.12
C GLY A 540 35.45 7.80 -27.14
N GLY A 541 34.80 6.75 -27.65
CA GLY A 541 34.24 5.64 -26.86
C GLY A 541 35.21 4.48 -26.69
N THR A 542 34.84 3.51 -25.84
CA THR A 542 35.56 2.24 -25.66
C THR A 542 34.66 1.06 -26.01
N ILE A 543 35.15 0.17 -26.87
CA ILE A 543 34.63 -1.20 -27.08
C ILE A 543 35.79 -2.14 -26.73
N GLY A 544 35.59 -3.14 -25.87
CA GLY A 544 36.71 -4.05 -25.60
C GLY A 544 36.49 -5.21 -24.65
N SER A 545 37.48 -6.09 -24.64
CA SER A 545 37.57 -7.32 -23.84
C SER A 545 38.82 -7.32 -22.96
N VAL A 546 38.62 -7.42 -21.64
CA VAL A 546 39.72 -7.32 -20.64
C VAL A 546 40.61 -8.57 -20.62
N THR A 547 40.04 -9.75 -20.89
CA THR A 547 40.78 -11.03 -21.02
C THR A 547 40.39 -11.88 -22.23
N GLY A 548 39.31 -11.54 -22.93
CA GLY A 548 38.86 -12.24 -24.15
C GLY A 548 39.27 -11.55 -25.46
N ALA A 549 38.71 -12.04 -26.56
CA ALA A 549 38.79 -11.48 -27.91
C ALA A 549 37.70 -10.41 -28.17
N ALA A 550 37.93 -9.53 -29.15
CA ALA A 550 36.93 -8.58 -29.64
C ALA A 550 36.60 -8.84 -31.11
N ALA A 551 35.31 -8.89 -31.44
CA ALA A 551 34.80 -9.05 -32.80
C ALA A 551 33.80 -7.92 -33.10
N VAL A 552 34.23 -6.91 -33.86
CA VAL A 552 33.40 -5.76 -34.26
C VAL A 552 33.13 -5.83 -35.76
N SER A 553 31.86 -5.80 -36.17
CA SER A 553 31.47 -5.92 -37.57
C SER A 553 30.35 -4.96 -37.96
N ALA A 554 30.53 -4.25 -39.08
CA ALA A 554 29.58 -3.26 -39.57
C ALA A 554 29.63 -3.00 -41.09
N ILE A 555 28.68 -2.21 -41.60
CA ILE A 555 28.80 -1.59 -42.93
C ILE A 555 29.59 -0.28 -42.80
N VAL A 556 29.27 0.52 -41.78
CA VAL A 556 29.99 1.76 -41.42
C VAL A 556 30.45 1.68 -39.96
N LEU A 557 31.75 1.85 -39.73
CA LEU A 557 32.34 1.97 -38.40
C LEU A 557 33.16 3.26 -38.32
N ASP A 558 32.82 4.14 -37.37
CA ASP A 558 33.60 5.33 -37.04
C ASP A 558 34.14 5.25 -35.62
N ASN A 559 35.43 4.94 -35.52
CA ASN A 559 36.21 4.86 -34.30
C ASN A 559 37.07 6.13 -34.08
N SER A 560 36.68 7.30 -34.60
CA SER A 560 37.47 8.53 -34.47
C SER A 560 37.73 8.92 -33.00
N SER A 561 39.01 9.00 -32.63
CA SER A 561 39.49 9.13 -31.24
C SER A 561 38.99 8.04 -30.25
N GLY A 562 38.36 6.97 -30.74
CA GLY A 562 37.84 5.86 -29.93
C GLY A 562 38.82 4.69 -29.80
N THR A 563 38.49 3.75 -28.92
CA THR A 563 39.29 2.53 -28.68
C THR A 563 38.47 1.27 -28.95
N ILE A 564 39.01 0.36 -29.75
CA ILE A 564 38.57 -1.03 -29.90
C ILE A 564 39.73 -1.94 -29.50
N SER A 565 39.71 -2.50 -28.29
CA SER A 565 40.87 -3.27 -27.79
C SER A 565 40.48 -4.60 -27.13
N ALA A 566 41.30 -5.62 -27.35
CA ALA A 566 41.17 -6.95 -26.77
C ALA A 566 42.49 -7.38 -26.13
N ALA A 567 42.45 -8.20 -25.08
CA ALA A 567 43.63 -8.89 -24.56
C ALA A 567 44.01 -10.16 -25.36
N GLN A 568 43.18 -10.53 -26.34
CA GLN A 568 43.44 -11.57 -27.33
C GLN A 568 43.22 -10.99 -28.74
N ALA A 569 42.78 -11.80 -29.71
CA ALA A 569 42.49 -11.32 -31.06
C ALA A 569 41.46 -10.17 -31.05
N SER A 570 41.78 -9.08 -31.75
CA SER A 570 40.85 -8.01 -32.08
C SER A 570 40.60 -8.05 -33.59
N SER A 571 39.35 -8.32 -33.96
CA SER A 571 38.88 -8.49 -35.34
C SER A 571 37.87 -7.39 -35.66
N VAL A 572 38.19 -6.56 -36.64
CA VAL A 572 37.35 -5.43 -37.07
C VAL A 572 37.06 -5.56 -38.56
N THR A 573 35.79 -5.75 -38.90
CA THR A 573 35.31 -5.88 -40.29
C THR A 573 34.33 -4.76 -40.60
N ALA A 574 34.69 -3.83 -41.48
CA ALA A 574 33.77 -2.79 -41.95
C ALA A 574 33.92 -2.52 -43.44
N SER A 575 32.82 -2.24 -44.14
CA SER A 575 32.87 -1.79 -45.54
C SER A 575 33.42 -0.36 -45.67
N ASN A 576 33.13 0.48 -44.68
CA ASN A 576 33.71 1.81 -44.51
C ASN A 576 34.22 1.94 -43.06
N LEU A 577 35.53 2.11 -42.90
CA LEU A 577 36.18 2.30 -41.60
C LEU A 577 36.79 3.71 -41.50
N THR A 578 36.30 4.51 -40.57
CA THR A 578 36.97 5.73 -40.11
C THR A 578 37.66 5.42 -38.79
N ASN A 579 38.97 5.66 -38.70
CA ASN A 579 39.76 5.46 -37.48
C ASN A 579 40.69 6.66 -37.23
N ALA A 580 40.17 7.88 -37.40
CA ALA A 580 40.97 9.10 -37.28
C ALA A 580 41.35 9.34 -35.81
N GLN A 581 42.65 9.23 -35.48
CA GLN A 581 43.16 9.25 -34.09
C GLN A 581 42.62 8.11 -33.19
N GLY A 582 41.96 7.11 -33.77
CA GLY A 582 41.41 5.96 -33.05
C GLY A 582 42.41 4.83 -32.85
N HIS A 583 42.23 4.04 -31.79
CA HIS A 583 43.05 2.88 -31.45
C HIS A 583 42.30 1.57 -31.75
N ILE A 584 42.96 0.64 -32.44
CA ILE A 584 42.46 -0.73 -32.67
C ILE A 584 43.61 -1.70 -32.37
N SER A 585 43.46 -2.59 -31.38
CA SER A 585 44.57 -3.44 -30.88
C SER A 585 44.15 -4.80 -30.35
N GLY A 586 45.03 -5.79 -30.52
CA GLY A 586 44.99 -7.10 -29.84
C GLY A 586 45.78 -7.15 -28.53
N ASP A 587 46.19 -5.98 -28.03
CA ASP A 587 46.55 -5.74 -26.63
C ASP A 587 45.46 -4.85 -26.01
N TRP A 588 44.99 -5.20 -24.80
CA TRP A 588 43.94 -4.43 -24.12
C TRP A 588 44.50 -3.11 -23.59
N VAL A 589 43.89 -1.99 -23.98
CA VAL A 589 44.29 -0.66 -23.55
C VAL A 589 43.24 -0.11 -22.58
N PRO A 590 43.50 -0.06 -21.27
CA PRO A 590 42.60 0.57 -20.32
C PRO A 590 42.48 2.07 -20.62
N SER A 591 41.26 2.55 -20.88
CA SER A 591 40.95 3.97 -20.97
C SER A 591 40.92 4.68 -19.59
N TRP A 592 41.08 3.93 -18.49
CA TRP A 592 41.05 4.41 -17.11
C TRP A 592 42.14 3.77 -16.24
N SER A 593 42.93 4.58 -15.53
CA SER A 593 43.88 4.09 -14.52
C SER A 593 43.21 3.95 -13.14
N GLN A 594 43.45 2.80 -12.50
CA GLN A 594 43.26 2.47 -11.07
C GLN A 594 42.39 3.42 -10.23
N LYS A 595 41.07 3.18 -10.12
CA LYS A 595 40.24 3.71 -9.01
C LYS A 595 39.08 2.85 -8.48
N GLN A 596 38.69 1.74 -9.12
CA GLN A 596 37.56 0.93 -8.63
C GLN A 596 37.93 -0.27 -7.74
N ASN A 597 39.18 -0.75 -7.78
CA ASN A 597 39.55 -2.00 -7.09
C ASN A 597 39.88 -1.86 -5.58
N GLU A 598 39.70 -0.67 -4.99
CA GLU A 598 39.98 -0.39 -3.57
C GLU A 598 38.73 -0.40 -2.66
N GLN A 599 37.52 -0.54 -3.22
CA GLN A 599 36.26 -0.56 -2.43
C GLN A 599 35.64 -1.94 -2.24
N ALA A 600 36.28 -3.02 -2.72
CA ALA A 600 35.77 -4.39 -2.63
C ALA A 600 36.67 -5.33 -1.78
N GLY A 601 37.75 -4.83 -1.17
CA GLY A 601 38.80 -5.69 -0.60
C GLY A 601 39.50 -5.13 0.64
N SER A 602 38.77 -5.00 1.77
CA SER A 602 39.39 -4.68 3.07
C SER A 602 38.67 -5.35 4.25
N ASN A 603 38.87 -6.68 4.43
CA ASN A 603 38.80 -7.35 5.74
C ASN A 603 39.22 -8.84 5.67
N SER A 604 40.51 -9.09 5.44
CA SER A 604 41.19 -10.33 5.86
C SER A 604 42.70 -10.13 5.75
N ASP A 605 43.38 -9.88 6.87
CA ASP A 605 44.38 -10.82 7.40
C ASP A 605 44.89 -10.40 8.79
N GLU A 606 45.37 -11.40 9.52
CA GLU A 606 45.85 -11.41 10.92
C GLU A 606 47.34 -10.91 11.00
N PRO A 607 47.98 -10.69 12.19
CA PRO A 607 48.22 -11.75 13.19
C PRO A 607 48.34 -11.34 14.69
N ALA A 608 47.97 -12.25 15.60
CA ALA A 608 48.70 -12.58 16.85
C ALA A 608 48.03 -13.71 17.66
#